data_AF-A0A2N2S6J9-F1
#
_entry.id   AF-A0A2N2S6J9-F1
#
_cell.length_a   1.000
_cell.length_b   1.000
_cell.length_c   1.000
_cell.angle_alpha   90.00
_cell.angle_beta   90.00
_cell.angle_gamma   90.00
#
_symmetry.space_group_name_H-M   'P 1'
#
loop_
_entity.id
_entity.type
_entity.pdbx_description
1 polymer ?
#
loop_
_entity_poly.entity_id
_entity_poly.type
_entity_poly.pdbx_seq_one_letter_code
_entity_poly.pdbx_strand_id
1 'polypeptide(L)' 'MADEQLDALKIPPHSVEAEQSVIGGLLLENEALDKVADILRANDFYRHDH' A
#
# COMPACT_ATOMS: atom_id res chain seq x y z
N MET A 1 24.33 0.67 -9.35
CA MET A 1 24.70 0.29 -7.97
C MET A 1 24.60 1.47 -6.99
N ALA A 2 25.42 2.54 -7.09
CA ALA A 2 25.27 3.71 -6.19
C ALA A 2 24.11 4.65 -6.59
N ASP A 3 23.85 4.82 -7.90
CA ASP A 3 22.82 5.74 -8.40
C ASP A 3 21.38 5.25 -8.12
N GLU A 4 21.10 3.94 -8.18
CA GLU A 4 19.77 3.38 -7.86
C GLU A 4 19.35 3.62 -6.39
N GLN A 5 20.32 3.60 -5.47
CA GLN A 5 20.06 3.87 -4.05
C GLN A 5 19.76 5.35 -3.81
N LEU A 6 20.36 6.25 -4.60
CA LEU A 6 20.09 7.68 -4.57
C LEU A 6 18.74 8.02 -5.21
N ASP A 7 18.32 7.28 -6.23
CA ASP A 7 17.00 7.45 -6.85
C ASP A 7 15.87 6.93 -5.95
N ALA A 8 16.09 5.86 -5.19
CA ALA A 8 15.14 5.38 -4.17
C ALA A 8 14.86 6.42 -3.06
N LEU A 9 15.83 7.28 -2.74
CA LEU A 9 15.66 8.37 -1.77
C LEU A 9 14.77 9.51 -2.27
N LYS A 10 14.55 9.62 -3.59
CA LYS A 10 13.64 10.62 -4.19
C LYS A 10 12.20 10.13 -4.24
N ILE A 11 11.97 8.84 -3.99
CA ILE A 11 10.65 8.23 -4.02
C ILE A 11 10.04 8.37 -2.62
N PRO A 12 8.78 8.81 -2.50
CA PRO A 12 8.08 8.81 -1.22
C PRO A 12 8.11 7.42 -0.58
N PRO A 13 8.24 7.34 0.76
CA PRO A 13 8.24 6.06 1.45
C PRO A 13 6.93 5.33 1.21
N HIS A 14 7.01 4.11 0.70
CA HIS A 14 5.87 3.24 0.42
C HIS A 14 6.28 1.77 0.65
N SER A 15 5.29 0.89 0.79
CA SER A 15 5.52 -0.55 0.90
C SER A 15 4.49 -1.33 0.08
N VAL A 16 4.91 -1.79 -1.10
CA VAL A 16 4.06 -2.58 -1.99
C VAL A 16 3.61 -3.89 -1.32
N GLU A 17 4.48 -4.52 -0.52
CA GLU A 17 4.17 -5.75 0.21
C GLU A 17 3.06 -5.51 1.26
N ALA A 18 3.12 -4.39 1.98
CA ALA A 18 2.09 -4.05 2.97
C ALA A 18 0.74 -3.78 2.28
N GLU A 19 0.74 -3.03 1.18
CA GLU A 19 -0.46 -2.77 0.38
C GLU A 19 -1.11 -4.06 -0.13
N GLN A 20 -0.33 -4.96 -0.73
CA GLN A 20 -0.83 -6.25 -1.21
C GLN A 20 -1.35 -7.13 -0.06
N SER A 21 -0.71 -7.08 1.11
CA SER A 21 -1.15 -7.82 2.29
C SER A 21 -2.51 -7.33 2.81
N VAL A 22 -2.73 -6.01 2.80
CA VAL A 22 -4.03 -5.42 3.18
C VAL A 22 -5.12 -5.86 2.21
N ILE A 23 -4.89 -5.71 0.90
CA ILE A 23 -5.86 -6.12 -0.12
C ILE A 23 -6.14 -7.62 -0.02
N GLY A 24 -5.10 -8.44 0.08
CA GLY A 24 -5.24 -9.88 0.27
C GLY A 24 -6.05 -10.24 1.52
N GLY A 25 -5.82 -9.53 2.64
CA GLY A 25 -6.61 -9.70 3.86
C GLY A 25 -8.09 -9.35 3.67
N LEU A 26 -8.39 -8.23 3.01
CA LEU A 26 -9.77 -7.80 2.71
C LEU A 26 -10.49 -8.74 1.73
N LEU A 27 -9.76 -9.38 0.83
CA LEU A 27 -10.30 -10.41 -0.07
C LEU A 27 -10.67 -11.69 0.69
N LEU A 28 -9.96 -12.02 1.77
CA LEU A 28 -10.25 -13.18 2.62
C LEU A 28 -11.36 -12.89 3.64
N GLU A 29 -11.37 -11.70 4.25
CA GLU A 29 -12.35 -11.25 5.23
C GLU A 29 -12.97 -9.93 4.79
N ASN A 30 -14.08 -10.01 4.03
CA ASN A 30 -14.71 -8.80 3.48
C ASN A 30 -15.27 -7.88 4.58
N GLU A 31 -15.75 -8.43 5.69
CA GLU A 31 -16.23 -7.68 6.87
C GLU A 31 -15.12 -6.87 7.55
N ALA A 32 -13.84 -7.17 7.30
CA ALA A 32 -12.74 -6.37 7.81
C ALA A 32 -12.66 -4.99 7.13
N LEU A 33 -13.31 -4.79 5.98
CA LEU A 33 -13.35 -3.50 5.29
C LEU A 33 -13.97 -2.42 6.18
N ASP A 34 -15.07 -2.73 6.87
CA ASP A 34 -15.74 -1.78 7.75
C ASP A 34 -14.85 -1.33 8.92
N LYS A 35 -13.94 -2.20 9.37
CA LYS A 35 -13.00 -1.91 10.46
C LYS A 35 -11.89 -0.95 10.03
N VAL A 36 -11.52 -0.95 8.74
CA VAL A 36 -10.40 -0.16 8.21
C VAL A 36 -10.82 1.04 7.39
N ALA A 37 -12.10 1.16 7.01
CA ALA A 37 -12.62 2.25 6.17
C ALA A 37 -12.42 3.66 6.77
N ASP A 38 -12.30 3.77 8.10
CA ASP A 38 -12.05 5.04 8.79
C ASP A 38 -10.58 5.49 8.70
N ILE A 39 -9.66 4.56 8.44
CA ILE A 39 -8.20 4.79 8.47
C ILE A 39 -7.55 4.65 7.09
N LEU A 40 -8.17 3.94 6.16
CA LEU A 40 -7.64 3.65 4.82
C LEU A 40 -8.66 4.00 3.74
N ARG A 41 -8.20 4.78 2.77
CA ARG A 41 -8.92 5.13 1.55
C ARG A 41 -8.15 4.61 0.34
N ALA A 42 -8.84 4.42 -0.78
CA ALA A 42 -8.20 3.97 -2.03
C ALA A 42 -7.03 4.88 -2.45
N ASN A 43 -7.10 6.18 -2.19
CA ASN A 43 -6.04 7.14 -2.54
C ASN A 43 -4.80 7.06 -1.62
N ASP A 44 -4.85 6.28 -0.53
CA ASP A 44 -3.72 6.11 0.38
C ASP A 44 -2.73 5.04 -0.12
N PHE A 45 -3.12 4.24 -1.13
CA PHE A 45 -2.25 3.28 -1.81
C PHE A 45 -1.32 4.02 -2.78
N TYR A 46 -0.04 3.67 -2.76
CA TYR A 46 0.95 4.35 -3.59
C TYR A 46 0.79 4.02 -5.08
N ARG A 47 0.33 2.80 -5.40
CA ARG A 47 0.06 2.39 -6.79
C ARG A 47 -1.39 2.66 -7.14
N HIS A 48 -1.60 3.41 -8.22
CA HIS A 48 -2.94 3.69 -8.74
C HIS A 48 -3.69 2.47 -9.31
N ASP A 49 -2.99 1.35 -9.52
CA ASP A 49 -3.61 0.11 -10.01
C ASP A 49 -4.18 -0.76 -8.87
N HIS A 50 -4.09 -0.30 -7.62
CA HIS A 50 -4.64 -0.98 -6.44
C HIS A 50 -6.07 -0.53 -6.11
#